data_AF-A0A8T6SFH1-F1
#
_entry.id   AF-A0A8T6SFH1-F1
#
_cell.length_a   1.000
_cell.length_b   1.000
_cell.length_c   1.000
_cell.angle_alpha   90.00
_cell.angle_beta   90.00
_cell.angle_gamma   90.00
#
_symmetry.space_group_name_H-M   'P 1'
#
loop_
_entity.id
_entity.type
_entity.pdbx_description
1 polymer ?
#
loop_
_entity_poly.entity_id
_entity_poly.type
_entity_poly.pdbx_seq_one_letter_code
_entity_poly.pdbx_strand_id
1 'polypeptide(L)'
;LTLPQTFKDPNDVQGLVIAKFPGARGGKGYFLANSPESFHEKAEDMIKRGHLKKEDLENIHLQEYIIGVNVYPSYFHPPLKNEVELLGIDKRYESAVDNIGRIP
;
A
#
# COMPACT_ATOMS: atom_id res chain seq x y z
N LEU A 1 14.21 -8.75 7.26
CA LEU A 1 13.34 -7.56 7.18
C LEU A 1 12.00 -7.93 7.81
N THR A 2 11.48 -7.09 8.69
CA THR A 2 10.10 -7.24 9.14
C THR A 2 9.20 -6.70 8.05
N LEU A 3 8.34 -7.55 7.49
CA LEU A 3 7.44 -7.19 6.40
C LEU A 3 5.99 -7.39 6.87
N PRO A 4 5.05 -6.54 6.43
CA PRO A 4 3.64 -6.71 6.77
C PRO A 4 3.09 -8.02 6.18
N GLN A 5 2.10 -8.62 6.86
CA GLN A 5 1.43 -9.82 6.37
C GLN A 5 0.75 -9.55 5.02
N THR A 6 0.76 -10.55 4.13
CA THR A 6 0.04 -10.51 2.85
C THR A 6 -1.10 -11.51 2.84
N PHE A 7 -2.18 -11.15 2.15
CA PHE A 7 -3.37 -11.98 2.01
C PHE A 7 -3.57 -12.34 0.54
N LYS A 8 -3.85 -13.61 0.24
CA LYS A 8 -4.11 -14.07 -1.13
C LYS A 8 -5.59 -13.97 -1.50
N ASP A 9 -6.47 -14.23 -0.53
CA ASP A 9 -7.91 -14.15 -0.70
C ASP A 9 -8.47 -12.97 0.13
N PRO A 10 -9.33 -12.11 -0.45
CA PRO A 10 -10.07 -11.11 0.31
C PRO A 10 -10.87 -11.66 1.50
N ASN A 11 -11.28 -12.93 1.45
CA ASN A 11 -11.99 -13.59 2.55
C ASN A 11 -11.10 -13.89 3.76
N ASP A 12 -9.77 -13.92 3.56
CA ASP A 12 -8.80 -14.14 4.63
C ASP A 12 -8.43 -12.83 5.37
N VAL A 13 -8.99 -11.70 4.96
CA VAL A 13 -8.68 -10.38 5.54
C VAL A 13 -9.03 -10.35 7.03
N GLN A 14 -8.00 -10.15 7.85
CA GLN A 14 -8.12 -9.96 9.29
C GLN A 14 -7.50 -8.63 9.68
N GLY A 15 -8.31 -7.74 10.26
CA GLY A 15 -7.86 -6.39 10.62
C GLY A 15 -7.74 -5.46 9.42
N LEU A 16 -7.09 -4.31 9.61
CA LEU A 16 -6.99 -3.27 8.59
C LEU A 16 -5.95 -3.66 7.52
N VAL A 17 -6.37 -3.69 6.26
CA VAL A 17 -5.53 -3.98 5.10
C VAL A 17 -5.58 -2.85 4.10
N ILE A 18 -4.50 -2.68 3.35
CA ILE A 18 -4.45 -1.84 2.16
C ILE A 18 -4.49 -2.72 0.91
N ALA A 19 -5.44 -2.43 0.04
CA ALA A 19 -5.59 -3.06 -1.25
C ALA A 19 -4.83 -2.25 -2.31
N LYS A 20 -3.84 -2.89 -2.94
CA LYS A 20 -2.93 -2.26 -3.91
C LYS A 20 -3.12 -2.89 -5.27
N PHE A 21 -3.26 -2.05 -6.30
CA PHE A 21 -3.36 -2.51 -7.67
C PHE A 21 -2.00 -2.43 -8.37
N PRO A 22 -1.66 -3.41 -9.21
CA PRO A 22 -0.44 -3.37 -10.00
C PRO A 22 -0.53 -2.25 -11.04
N GLY A 23 0.59 -1.52 -11.18
CA GLY A 23 0.73 -0.44 -12.15
C GLY A 23 1.26 0.86 -11.55
N ALA A 24 1.90 1.67 -12.39
CA ALA A 24 2.47 2.97 -12.03
C ALA A 24 1.38 4.06 -11.88
N ARG A 25 0.36 3.81 -11.05
CA ARG A 25 -0.74 4.77 -10.81
C ARG A 25 -0.45 5.75 -9.67
N GLY A 26 0.73 5.68 -9.05
CA GLY A 26 1.15 6.61 -7.99
C GLY A 26 0.26 6.58 -6.75
N GLY A 27 -0.25 5.41 -6.37
CA GLY A 27 -1.19 5.23 -5.25
C GLY A 27 -2.66 5.46 -5.59
N LYS A 28 -2.99 5.91 -6.81
CA LYS A 28 -4.39 6.00 -7.25
C LYS A 28 -5.01 4.61 -7.37
N GLY A 29 -6.18 4.45 -6.76
CA GLY A 29 -6.90 3.18 -6.72
C GLY A 29 -6.69 2.40 -5.42
N TYR A 30 -5.77 2.80 -4.56
CA TYR A 30 -5.57 2.12 -3.29
C TYR A 30 -6.71 2.47 -2.34
N PHE A 31 -7.17 1.48 -1.58
CA PHE A 31 -8.18 1.68 -0.55
C PHE A 31 -7.89 0.79 0.66
N LEU A 32 -8.42 1.20 1.80
CA LEU A 32 -8.36 0.43 3.04
C LEU A 32 -9.60 -0.45 3.17
N ALA A 33 -9.46 -1.65 3.71
CA ALA A 33 -10.57 -2.52 4.08
C ALA A 33 -10.25 -3.19 5.41
N ASN A 34 -11.27 -3.53 6.20
CA ASN A 34 -11.11 -4.19 7.50
C ASN A 34 -11.88 -5.51 7.62
N SER A 35 -12.61 -5.89 6.58
CA SER A 35 -13.34 -7.15 6.47
C SER A 35 -13.53 -7.52 4.98
N PRO A 36 -13.89 -8.78 4.68
CA PRO A 36 -14.25 -9.20 3.33
C PRO A 36 -15.39 -8.37 2.73
N GLU A 37 -16.41 -8.04 3.53
CA GLU A 37 -17.55 -7.23 3.10
C GLU A 37 -17.12 -5.81 2.72
N SER A 38 -16.32 -5.16 3.58
CA SER A 38 -15.79 -3.83 3.31
C SER A 38 -14.90 -3.82 2.06
N PHE A 39 -14.19 -4.92 1.80
CA PHE A 39 -13.40 -5.05 0.59
C PHE A 39 -14.29 -5.06 -0.66
N HIS A 40 -15.30 -5.94 -0.68
CA HIS A 40 -16.20 -6.07 -1.83
C HIS A 40 -16.99 -4.80 -2.10
N GLU A 41 -17.51 -4.13 -1.07
CA GLU A 41 -18.23 -2.86 -1.21
C GLU A 41 -17.36 -1.77 -1.85
N LYS A 42 -16.14 -1.58 -1.35
CA LYS A 42 -15.20 -0.57 -1.86
C LYS A 42 -14.70 -0.91 -3.25
N ALA A 43 -14.44 -2.18 -3.53
CA ALA A 43 -14.05 -2.64 -4.86
C ALA A 43 -15.16 -2.34 -5.89
N GLU A 44 -16.41 -2.63 -5.57
CA GLU A 44 -17.55 -2.33 -6.45
C GLU A 44 -17.74 -0.83 -6.70
N ASP A 45 -17.67 -0.01 -5.64
CA ASP A 45 -17.78 1.45 -5.76
C ASP A 45 -16.67 2.03 -6.66
N MET A 46 -15.44 1.55 -6.50
CA MET A 46 -14.29 1.96 -7.32
C MET A 46 -14.43 1.53 -8.79
N ILE A 47 -15.05 0.37 -9.05
CA ILE A 47 -15.39 -0.07 -10.42
C ILE A 47 -16.48 0.82 -11.01
N LYS A 48 -17.56 1.11 -10.25
CA LYS A 48 -18.66 1.99 -10.69
C LYS A 48 -18.17 3.40 -11.03
N ARG A 49 -17.19 3.92 -10.28
CA ARG A 49 -16.56 5.22 -10.53
C ARG A 49 -15.53 5.22 -11.67
N GLY A 50 -15.27 4.06 -12.28
CA GLY A 50 -14.29 3.92 -13.36
C GLY A 50 -12.83 4.05 -12.90
N HIS A 51 -12.56 3.93 -11.60
CA HIS A 51 -11.20 3.93 -11.06
C HIS A 51 -10.52 2.57 -11.19
N LEU A 52 -11.31 1.50 -11.30
CA LEU A 52 -10.86 0.12 -11.45
C LEU A 52 -11.67 -0.62 -12.51
N LYS A 53 -11.04 -1.59 -13.15
CA LYS A 53 -11.74 -2.61 -13.97
C LYS A 53 -11.94 -3.87 -13.14
N LYS A 54 -12.91 -4.72 -13.54
CA LYS A 54 -13.12 -6.01 -12.89
C LYS A 54 -11.89 -6.92 -13.02
N GLU A 55 -11.19 -6.87 -14.16
CA GLU A 55 -9.91 -7.57 -14.39
C GLU A 55 -8.80 -7.11 -13.43
N ASP A 56 -8.84 -5.87 -12.93
CA ASP A 56 -7.83 -5.36 -11.99
C ASP A 56 -7.92 -6.09 -10.63
N LEU A 57 -9.08 -6.68 -10.29
CA LEU A 57 -9.26 -7.42 -9.04
C LEU A 57 -8.48 -8.74 -8.99
N GLU A 58 -8.22 -9.37 -10.14
CA GLU A 58 -7.49 -10.64 -10.20
C GLU A 58 -6.02 -10.50 -9.79
N ASN A 59 -5.46 -9.31 -9.96
CA ASN A 59 -4.05 -9.02 -9.67
C ASN A 59 -3.87 -8.13 -8.44
N ILE A 60 -4.90 -7.99 -7.62
CA ILE A 60 -4.86 -7.12 -6.45
C ILE A 60 -3.93 -7.70 -5.37
N HIS A 61 -3.15 -6.83 -4.74
CA HIS A 61 -2.30 -7.18 -3.61
C HIS A 61 -2.93 -6.66 -2.32
N LEU A 62 -3.24 -7.59 -1.41
CA LEU A 62 -3.73 -7.29 -0.08
C LEU A 62 -2.58 -7.40 0.92
N GLN A 63 -2.37 -6.33 1.69
CA GLN A 63 -1.32 -6.27 2.68
C GLN A 63 -1.85 -5.63 3.96
N GLU A 64 -1.42 -6.15 5.11
CA GLU A 64 -1.66 -5.56 6.42
C GLU A 64 -1.28 -4.07 6.43
N TYR A 65 -2.18 -3.23 6.93
CA TYR A 65 -1.94 -1.81 7.07
C TYR A 65 -1.21 -1.53 8.38
N ILE A 66 0.10 -1.27 8.28
CA ILE A 66 0.93 -0.94 9.44
C ILE A 66 0.68 0.51 9.84
N ILE A 67 0.13 0.69 11.04
CA ILE A 67 -0.04 2.00 11.67
C ILE A 67 1.32 2.42 12.25
N GLY A 68 1.93 3.44 11.65
CA GLY A 68 3.23 3.95 12.09
C GLY A 68 3.66 5.21 11.34
N VAL A 69 4.85 5.71 11.68
CA VAL A 69 5.47 6.86 11.00
C VAL A 69 6.26 6.34 9.80
N ASN A 70 6.06 6.95 8.63
CA ASN A 70 6.83 6.60 7.44
C ASN A 70 8.25 7.15 7.57
N VAL A 71 9.24 6.30 7.36
CA VAL A 71 10.66 6.64 7.39
C VAL A 71 11.33 6.00 6.18
N TYR A 72 12.03 6.80 5.38
CA TYR A 72 12.72 6.36 4.16
C TYR A 72 14.23 6.55 4.32
N PRO A 73 14.95 5.55 4.85
CA PRO A 73 16.41 5.60 4.90
C PRO A 73 17.00 5.34 3.51
N SER A 74 17.90 6.22 3.07
CA SER A 74 18.62 6.13 1.82
C SER A 74 19.99 5.51 2.04
N TYR A 75 20.29 4.40 1.36
CA TYR A 75 21.56 3.68 1.49
C TYR A 75 22.32 3.67 0.16
N PHE A 76 23.64 3.57 0.23
CA PHE A 76 24.51 3.36 -0.92
C PHE A 76 25.52 2.24 -0.64
N HIS A 77 25.67 1.32 -1.59
CA HIS A 77 26.67 0.27 -1.55
C HIS A 77 27.67 0.48 -2.70
N PRO A 78 28.81 1.15 -2.46
CA PRO A 78 29.81 1.41 -3.50
C PRO A 78 30.38 0.10 -4.08
N PRO A 79 30.44 -0.08 -5.41
CA PRO A 79 30.96 -1.34 -5.99
C PRO A 79 32.46 -1.55 -5.76
N LEU A 80 33.18 -0.49 -5.38
CA LEU A 80 34.63 -0.52 -5.13
C LEU A 80 34.97 -0.82 -3.65
N LYS A 81 33.99 -0.82 -2.76
CA LYS A 81 34.21 -1.06 -1.34
C LYS A 81 33.12 -1.97 -0.78
N ASN A 82 33.51 -2.93 0.05
CA ASN A 82 32.56 -3.83 0.68
C ASN A 82 31.91 -3.22 1.94
N GLU A 83 31.33 -2.02 1.80
CA GLU A 83 30.66 -1.29 2.88
C GLU A 83 29.29 -0.76 2.44
N VAL A 84 28.39 -0.49 3.38
CA VAL A 84 27.09 0.15 3.14
C VAL A 84 27.06 1.48 3.87
N GLU A 85 26.78 2.54 3.14
CA GLU A 85 26.72 3.91 3.63
C GLU A 85 25.25 4.32 3.83
N LEU A 86 24.93 4.95 4.96
CA LEU A 86 23.64 5.63 5.18
C LEU A 86 23.79 7.09 4.71
N LEU A 87 23.08 7.46 3.66
CA LEU A 87 23.17 8.79 3.05
C LEU A 87 22.24 9.81 3.73
N GLY A 88 21.09 9.36 4.22
CA GLY A 88 20.09 10.24 4.80
C GLY A 88 18.80 9.51 5.13
N ILE A 89 17.89 10.21 5.79
CA ILE A 89 16.57 9.73 6.17
C ILE A 89 15.56 10.83 5.87
N ASP A 90 14.53 10.51 5.10
CA ASP A 90 13.44 11.44 4.79
C ASP A 90 12.06 10.85 5.10
N LYS A 91 11.04 11.72 4.99
CA LYS A 91 9.63 11.35 4.97
C LYS A 91 9.06 11.79 3.63
N ARG A 92 8.47 10.84 2.89
CA ARG A 92 7.69 11.15 1.68
C ARG A 92 6.41 11.90 2.04
N TYR A 93 6.18 13.02 1.36
CA TYR A 93 4.91 13.75 1.36
C TYR A 93 4.05 13.31 0.17
N GLU A 94 2.88 12.76 0.46
CA GLU A 94 1.93 12.20 -0.49
C GLU A 94 0.61 12.98 -0.50
N SER A 95 0.26 13.51 -1.67
CA SER A 95 -0.96 14.31 -1.83
C SER A 95 -2.23 13.47 -1.70
N ALA A 96 -3.20 14.09 -1.01
CA ALA A 96 -4.44 13.61 -0.40
C ALA A 96 -4.27 12.95 0.98
N VAL A 97 -3.47 11.89 1.11
CA VAL A 97 -3.39 11.11 2.36
C VAL A 97 -2.71 11.86 3.52
N ASP A 98 -1.66 12.63 3.24
CA ASP A 98 -0.98 13.42 4.28
C ASP A 98 -1.74 14.72 4.64
N ASN A 99 -2.62 15.22 3.77
CA ASN A 99 -3.46 16.40 4.03
C ASN A 99 -4.68 16.09 4.92
N ILE A 100 -5.19 14.86 4.86
CA ILE A 100 -6.38 14.43 5.61
C ILE A 100 -6.00 13.76 6.96
N GLY A 101 -4.71 13.68 7.28
CA GLY A 101 -4.25 13.15 8.57
C GLY A 101 -4.34 11.63 8.70
N ARG A 102 -4.32 10.89 7.58
CA ARG A 102 -4.34 9.41 7.56
C ARG A 102 -5.53 8.84 8.36
N ILE A 103 -6.75 9.17 7.93
CA ILE A 103 -7.97 8.63 8.56
C ILE A 103 -8.05 7.11 8.27
N PRO A 104 -8.22 6.25 9.31
CA PRO A 104 -8.44 4.81 9.16
C PRO A 104 -9.79 4.47 8.51
#